data_AF-A0A7C7XSS5-F1
#
_entry.id   AF-A0A7C7XSS5-F1
#
_cell.length_a   1.000
_cell.length_b   1.000
_cell.length_c   1.000
_cell.angle_alpha   90.00
_cell.angle_beta   90.00
_cell.angle_gamma   90.00
#
_symmetry.space_group_name_H-M   'P 1'
#
loop_
_entity.id
_entity.type
_entity.pdbx_description
1 polymer ?
#
loop_
_entity_poly.entity_id
_entity_poly.type
_entity_poly.pdbx_seq_one_letter_code
_entity_poly.pdbx_strand_id
1 'polypeptide(L)' 'MQNENRNDEAVSPVIATILMVAITVVLAGVLYVWAASLAEGNTDGNLALYAFGGEDATGSVTDGTGDDLVRITMSQGS' A
#
# COMPACT_ATOMS: atom_id res chain seq x y z
N MET A 1 31.16 21.12 -36.27
CA MET A 1 30.53 21.89 -35.17
C MET A 1 30.54 20.98 -33.95
N GLN A 2 31.59 21.08 -33.13
CA GLN A 2 31.74 20.29 -31.91
C GLN A 2 30.79 20.86 -30.86
N ASN A 3 29.73 20.12 -30.56
CA ASN A 3 28.82 20.43 -29.45
C ASN A 3 29.34 19.67 -28.22
N GLU A 4 30.60 19.94 -27.86
CA GLU A 4 31.27 19.28 -26.75
C GLU A 4 30.86 19.99 -25.45
N ASN A 5 29.96 19.34 -24.71
CA ASN A 5 29.76 19.40 -23.26
C ASN A 5 30.29 20.64 -22.52
N ARG A 6 29.64 21.80 -22.72
CA ARG A 6 29.76 22.95 -21.81
C ARG A 6 28.97 22.79 -20.50
N ASN A 7 28.52 21.57 -20.20
CA ASN A 7 27.64 21.29 -19.04
C ASN A 7 28.40 20.90 -17.77
N ASP A 8 29.67 20.48 -17.87
CA ASP A 8 30.47 20.15 -16.69
C ASP A 8 30.97 21.41 -15.95
N GLU A 9 31.01 22.56 -16.63
CA GLU A 9 31.30 23.87 -16.05
C GLU A 9 30.02 24.58 -15.53
N ALA A 10 28.83 24.08 -15.87
CA ALA A 10 27.56 24.73 -15.56
C ALA A 10 27.03 24.44 -14.14
N VAL A 11 27.54 23.41 -13.45
CA VAL A 11 27.05 23.02 -12.13
C VAL A 11 28.07 23.36 -11.05
N SER A 12 27.87 24.50 -10.39
CA SER A 12 28.65 24.87 -9.21
C SER A 12 28.41 23.86 -8.07
N PRO A 13 29.42 23.54 -7.23
CA PRO A 13 29.27 22.60 -6.10
C PRO A 13 28.08 22.91 -5.19
N VAL A 14 27.76 24.19 -5.01
CA VAL A 14 26.62 24.63 -4.20
C VAL A 14 25.29 24.47 -4.95
N ILE A 15 25.29 24.69 -6.26
CA ILE A 15 24.08 24.52 -7.07
C ILE A 15 23.75 23.03 -7.17
N ALA A 16 24.76 22.17 -7.27
CA ALA A 16 24.59 20.72 -7.28
C ALA A 16 23.86 20.22 -6.02
N THR A 17 24.26 20.70 -4.84
CA THR A 17 23.66 20.27 -3.58
C THR A 17 22.23 20.78 -3.44
N ILE A 18 21.95 22.03 -3.82
CA ILE A 18 20.59 22.57 -3.79
C ILE A 18 19.66 21.74 -4.68
N LEU A 19 20.08 21.39 -5.90
CA LEU A 19 19.29 20.56 -6.81
C LEU A 19 19.04 19.15 -6.25
N MET A 20 20.06 18.54 -5.64
CA MET A 20 19.96 17.22 -5.02
C MET A 20 19.02 17.22 -3.80
N VAL A 21 19.09 18.25 -2.96
CA VAL A 21 18.22 18.38 -1.80
C VAL A 21 16.79 18.68 -2.24
N ALA A 22 16.61 19.54 -3.24
CA ALA A 22 15.29 19.89 -3.76
C ALA A 22 14.54 18.65 -4.27
N ILE A 23 15.18 17.81 -5.09
CA ILE A 23 14.52 16.60 -5.60
C ILE A 23 14.19 15.60 -4.49
N THR A 24 15.08 15.43 -3.51
CA THR A 24 14.86 14.47 -2.42
C THR A 24 13.72 14.90 -1.49
N VAL A 25 13.61 16.19 -1.18
CA VAL A 25 12.48 16.73 -0.41
C VAL A 25 11.16 16.54 -1.16
N VAL A 26 11.14 16.77 -2.47
CA VAL A 26 9.95 16.54 -3.30
C VAL A 26 9.55 15.07 -3.29
N LEU A 27 10.49 14.14 -3.51
CA LEU A 27 10.20 12.70 -3.48
C LEU A 27 9.69 12.25 -2.11
N ALA A 28 10.30 12.73 -1.03
CA ALA A 28 9.83 12.45 0.34
C ALA A 28 8.41 12.98 0.58
N GLY A 29 8.10 14.18 0.08
CA GLY A 29 6.75 14.75 0.17
C GLY A 29 5.70 13.94 -0.60
N VAL A 30 6.01 13.53 -1.83
CA VAL A 30 5.12 12.68 -2.65
C VAL A 30 4.90 11.32 -1.97
N LEU A 31 5.97 10.69 -1.49
CA LEU A 31 5.89 9.43 -0.75
C LEU A 31 5.07 9.57 0.53
N TYR A 32 5.20 10.70 1.25
CA TYR A 32 4.41 10.97 2.45
C TYR A 32 2.92 11.06 2.14
N VAL A 33 2.52 11.83 1.12
CA VAL A 33 1.11 11.96 0.74
C VAL A 33 0.54 10.62 0.28
N TRP A 34 1.32 9.85 -0.50
CA TRP A 34 0.91 8.51 -0.94
C TRP A 34 0.74 7.54 0.25
N ALA A 35 1.70 7.52 1.17
CA ALA A 35 1.63 6.69 2.37
C ALA A 35 0.49 7.12 3.31
N ALA A 36 0.24 8.43 3.44
CA ALA A 36 -0.88 8.94 4.23
C ALA A 36 -2.23 8.52 3.65
N SER A 37 -2.39 8.58 2.33
CA SER A 37 -3.61 8.11 1.66
C SER A 37 -3.80 6.59 1.81
N LEU A 38 -2.71 5.82 1.78
CA LEU A 38 -2.74 4.37 2.05
C LEU A 38 -3.13 4.09 3.51
N ALA A 39 -2.60 4.86 4.45
CA ALA A 39 -2.88 4.72 5.88
C ALA A 39 -4.32 5.13 6.21
N GLU A 40 -4.80 6.26 5.70
CA GLU A 40 -6.16 6.76 5.95
C GLU A 40 -7.22 5.79 5.38
N GLY A 41 -6.98 5.20 4.21
CA GLY A 41 -7.80 4.11 3.67
C GLY A 41 -7.73 2.79 4.47
N ASN A 42 -6.87 2.70 5.49
CA ASN A 42 -6.60 1.49 6.28
C ASN A 42 -6.77 1.70 7.80
N THR A 43 -7.16 2.89 8.26
CA THR A 43 -7.14 3.23 9.70
C THR A 43 -8.28 2.59 10.51
N ASP A 44 -9.23 1.90 9.86
CA ASP A 44 -10.20 1.02 10.55
C ASP A 44 -9.61 -0.38 10.88
N GLY A 45 -8.31 -0.40 11.26
CA GLY A 45 -7.75 -1.40 12.18
C GLY A 45 -7.42 -2.79 11.64
N ASN A 46 -7.68 -3.11 10.37
CA ASN A 46 -7.29 -4.42 9.82
C ASN A 46 -6.94 -4.30 8.33
N LEU A 47 -5.71 -4.65 7.98
CA LEU A 47 -5.31 -4.91 6.58
C LEU A 47 -5.97 -6.22 6.11
N ALA A 48 -7.27 -6.19 5.91
CA ALA A 48 -8.05 -7.32 5.40
C ALA A 48 -8.05 -7.29 3.87
N LEU A 49 -6.94 -7.74 3.25
CA LEU A 49 -6.91 -8.04 1.81
C LEU A 49 -7.99 -9.06 1.43
N TYR A 50 -8.33 -9.94 2.38
CA TYR A 50 -9.40 -10.90 2.33
C TYR A 50 -10.12 -10.90 3.68
N ALA A 51 -11.43 -10.73 3.69
CA ALA A 51 -12.26 -10.86 4.88
C ALA A 51 -13.17 -12.07 4.76
N PHE A 52 -13.15 -12.95 5.76
CA PHE A 52 -14.00 -14.15 5.83
C PHE A 52 -14.90 -14.05 7.05
N GLY A 53 -16.21 -14.12 6.82
CA GLY A 53 -17.21 -14.30 7.86
C GLY A 53 -17.74 -15.73 7.83
N GLY A 54 -17.98 -16.32 9.00
CA GLY A 54 -18.57 -17.64 9.13
C GLY A 54 -19.86 -17.57 9.92
N GLU A 55 -20.92 -18.23 9.42
CA GLU A 55 -22.11 -18.52 10.22
C GLU A 55 -22.05 -19.98 10.66
N ASP A 56 -22.04 -20.17 11.98
CA ASP A 56 -21.82 -21.46 12.61
C ASP A 56 -23.05 -22.36 12.54
N ALA A 57 -22.84 -23.67 12.55
CA ALA A 57 -23.91 -24.65 12.66
C ALA A 57 -24.24 -24.81 14.15
N THR A 58 -25.35 -24.23 14.60
CA THR A 58 -25.75 -24.19 16.02
C THR A 58 -26.08 -25.57 16.64
N GLY A 59 -26.02 -26.64 15.84
CA GLY A 59 -26.32 -28.02 16.22
C GLY A 59 -25.10 -28.83 16.64
N SER A 60 -25.33 -30.03 17.19
CA SER A 60 -24.26 -30.99 17.48
C SER A 60 -24.09 -31.97 16.33
N VAL A 61 -22.85 -32.28 15.98
CA VAL A 61 -22.54 -33.28 14.94
C VAL A 61 -23.14 -34.63 15.32
N THR A 62 -23.83 -35.25 14.38
CA THR A 62 -24.47 -36.57 14.54
C THR A 62 -23.89 -37.57 13.54
N ASP A 63 -24.10 -38.88 13.77
CA ASP A 63 -23.73 -39.92 12.81
C ASP A 63 -24.66 -39.98 11.58
N GLY A 64 -25.71 -39.15 11.55
CA GLY A 64 -26.65 -39.02 10.45
C GLY A 64 -26.21 -38.00 9.38
N THR A 65 -26.91 -37.98 8.24
CA THR A 65 -26.57 -37.12 7.09
C THR A 65 -27.29 -35.77 7.08
N GLY A 66 -28.00 -35.42 8.15
CA GLY A 66 -28.89 -34.25 8.22
C GLY A 66 -28.37 -33.11 9.09
N ASP A 67 -27.06 -33.06 9.34
CA ASP A 67 -26.45 -32.02 10.18
C ASP A 67 -26.45 -30.66 9.49
N ASP A 68 -26.48 -29.60 10.30
CA ASP A 68 -26.38 -28.22 9.82
C ASP A 68 -24.94 -27.94 9.37
N LEU A 69 -24.80 -27.16 8.31
CA LEU A 69 -23.50 -26.88 7.68
C LEU A 69 -23.01 -25.48 8.07
N VAL A 70 -21.73 -25.39 8.44
CA VAL A 70 -21.05 -24.10 8.63
C VAL A 70 -20.86 -23.44 7.26
N ARG A 71 -21.30 -22.18 7.13
CA ARG A 71 -21.10 -21.40 5.91
C ARG A 71 -19.99 -20.40 6.12
N ILE A 72 -18.89 -20.57 5.38
CA ILE A 72 -17.82 -19.57 5.29
C ILE A 72 -18.06 -18.76 4.01
N THR A 73 -18.20 -17.46 4.17
CA THR A 73 -18.36 -16.51 3.07
C THR A 73 -17.24 -15.48 3.11
N MET A 74 -16.64 -15.25 1.96
CA MET A 74 -15.71 -14.15 1.77
C MET A 74 -16.52 -12.87 1.58
N SER A 75 -16.42 -11.95 2.54
CA SER A 75 -17.15 -10.67 2.53
C SER A 75 -16.37 -9.56 1.85
N GLN A 76 -15.05 -9.67 1.74
CA GLN A 76 -14.19 -8.74 0.99
C GLN A 76 -12.98 -9.47 0.37
N GLY A 77 -12.56 -9.01 -0.81
CA GLY A 77 -11.34 -9.41 -1.50
C GLY A 77 -10.89 -8.37 -2.50
N SER A 78 -9.59 -8.04 -2.49
CA SER A 78 -8.98 -7.17 -3.51
C SER A 78 -8.73 -7.89 -4.83
#